data_AF-A0A0N7J857-F1
#
_entry.id   AF-A0A0N7J857-F1
#
_cell.length_a   1.000
_cell.length_b   1.000
_cell.length_c   1.000
_cell.angle_alpha   90.00
_cell.angle_beta   90.00
_cell.angle_gamma   90.00
#
_symmetry.space_group_name_H-M   'P 1'
#
loop_
_entity.id
_entity.type
_entity.pdbx_description
1 polymer ?
#
loop_
_entity_poly.entity_id
_entity_poly.type
_entity_poly.pdbx_seq_one_letter_code
_entity_poly.pdbx_strand_id
1 'polypeptide(L)'
;MSTHHQRLWAITSMAALFVLAGCTNLPPACPSAADLKPEQLHGVWTVKLDSAGTHWSLQLGPHPEHQGSLRGELTQGALRYPVVADLDGRDFTLEESHDGQRIAATWLGEMQVQHCDWSITGERQMGDAKRPPQPFVIRSNRLR
;
A
#
# COMPACT_ATOMS: atom_id res chain seq x y z
N MET A 1 -46.35 82.16 8.72
CA MET A 1 -46.89 80.85 9.17
C MET A 1 -46.17 79.73 8.44
N SER A 2 -45.76 78.74 9.24
CA SER A 2 -45.19 77.41 8.94
C SER A 2 -45.21 76.88 7.50
N THR A 3 -44.10 76.31 7.06
CA THR A 3 -44.07 74.94 6.49
C THR A 3 -42.66 74.35 6.62
N HIS A 4 -42.54 73.33 7.45
CA HIS A 4 -41.36 72.50 7.69
C HIS A 4 -41.13 71.52 6.54
N HIS A 5 -39.92 71.46 5.98
CA HIS A 5 -39.42 70.26 5.32
C HIS A 5 -37.93 70.09 5.62
N GLN A 6 -37.62 69.30 6.67
CA GLN A 6 -36.27 68.77 6.86
C GLN A 6 -36.30 67.26 6.65
N ARG A 7 -35.35 66.85 5.80
CA ARG A 7 -35.26 65.59 5.09
C ARG A 7 -34.77 64.47 6.01
N LEU A 8 -35.45 63.34 5.94
CA LEU A 8 -35.02 62.06 6.54
C LEU A 8 -33.66 61.65 5.94
N TRP A 9 -32.64 61.52 6.80
CA TRP A 9 -31.38 60.87 6.44
C TRP A 9 -31.56 59.35 6.50
N ALA A 10 -31.46 58.71 5.34
CA ALA A 10 -31.47 57.25 5.19
C ALA A 10 -30.15 56.67 5.72
N ILE A 11 -30.27 55.81 6.73
CA ILE A 11 -29.20 54.95 7.24
C ILE A 11 -29.14 53.72 6.34
N THR A 12 -28.00 53.48 5.68
CA THR A 12 -27.74 52.19 5.02
C THR A 12 -26.28 51.80 5.25
N SER A 13 -26.03 51.10 6.36
CA SER A 13 -24.77 50.39 6.60
C SER A 13 -24.83 49.04 5.88
N MET A 14 -24.17 48.93 4.72
CA MET A 14 -24.02 47.66 4.00
C MET A 14 -22.66 47.05 4.37
N ALA A 15 -22.65 46.20 5.40
CA ALA A 15 -21.48 45.40 5.75
C ALA A 15 -21.45 44.15 4.84
N ALA A 16 -20.58 44.17 3.83
CA ALA A 16 -20.32 43.02 2.98
C ALA A 16 -19.38 42.03 3.70
N LEU A 17 -19.93 40.93 4.20
CA LEU A 17 -19.16 39.75 4.66
C LEU A 17 -18.73 38.93 3.44
N PHE A 18 -17.51 39.15 2.97
CA PHE A 18 -16.84 38.25 2.04
C PHE A 18 -16.41 36.98 2.79
N VAL A 19 -17.16 35.89 2.64
CA VAL A 19 -16.75 34.56 3.10
C VAL A 19 -15.85 33.95 2.02
N LEU A 20 -14.53 33.97 2.25
CA LEU A 20 -13.55 33.23 1.47
C LEU A 20 -13.70 31.73 1.79
N ALA A 21 -14.50 31.02 1.00
CA ALA A 21 -14.52 29.56 1.00
C ALA A 21 -13.30 29.04 0.21
N GLY A 22 -12.17 28.89 0.90
CA GLY A 22 -11.01 28.19 0.35
C GLY A 22 -11.22 26.68 0.37
N CYS A 23 -11.28 26.03 -0.79
CA CYS A 23 -11.24 24.57 -0.87
C CYS A 23 -9.84 24.10 -0.47
N THR A 24 -9.68 23.57 0.74
CA THR A 24 -8.46 22.86 1.13
C THR A 24 -8.46 21.49 0.46
N ASN A 25 -7.73 21.34 -0.65
CA ASN A 25 -7.38 20.04 -1.21
C ASN A 25 -6.33 19.39 -0.29
N LEU A 26 -6.77 18.71 0.77
CA LEU A 26 -5.87 17.80 1.48
C LEU A 26 -5.56 16.60 0.57
N PRO A 27 -4.29 16.15 0.52
CA PRO A 27 -3.98 14.89 -0.15
C PRO A 27 -4.79 13.76 0.51
N PRO A 28 -5.21 12.75 -0.26
CA PRO A 28 -5.93 11.62 0.29
C PRO A 28 -5.08 10.95 1.38
N ALA A 29 -5.72 10.60 2.49
CA ALA A 29 -5.07 9.85 3.55
C ALA A 29 -4.57 8.49 3.03
N CYS A 30 -3.46 8.01 3.59
CA CYS A 30 -2.94 6.68 3.27
C CYS A 30 -3.98 5.62 3.65
N PRO A 31 -4.16 4.55 2.85
CA PRO A 31 -5.06 3.47 3.22
C PRO A 31 -4.58 2.74 4.47
N SER A 32 -5.52 2.19 5.24
CA SER A 32 -5.20 1.19 6.27
C SER A 32 -4.70 -0.08 5.58
N ALA A 33 -3.75 -0.78 6.19
CA ALA A 33 -3.27 -2.06 5.68
C ALA A 33 -4.40 -3.09 5.52
N ALA A 34 -5.37 -3.11 6.43
CA ALA A 34 -6.49 -4.06 6.40
C ALA A 34 -7.50 -3.80 5.27
N ASP A 35 -7.51 -2.57 4.73
CA ASP A 35 -8.43 -2.19 3.65
C ASP A 35 -7.83 -2.48 2.26
N LEU A 36 -6.55 -2.84 2.20
CA LEU A 36 -5.87 -3.13 0.96
C LEU A 36 -6.42 -4.41 0.31
N LYS A 37 -6.45 -4.38 -1.01
CA LYS A 37 -6.85 -5.50 -1.86
C LYS A 37 -5.64 -6.05 -2.63
N PRO A 38 -5.65 -7.34 -2.97
CA PRO A 38 -4.59 -7.98 -3.75
C PRO A 38 -4.17 -7.17 -4.98
N GLU A 39 -5.11 -6.60 -5.72
CA GLU A 39 -4.84 -5.84 -6.96
C GLU A 39 -3.98 -4.59 -6.70
N GLN A 40 -4.00 -4.05 -5.48
CA GLN A 40 -3.21 -2.90 -5.10
C GLN A 40 -1.73 -3.26 -4.84
N LEU A 41 -1.41 -4.55 -4.69
CA LEU A 41 -0.05 -5.04 -4.50
C LEU A 41 0.71 -5.26 -5.81
N HIS A 42 0.06 -5.04 -6.96
CA HIS A 42 0.72 -5.13 -8.26
C HIS A 42 1.93 -4.19 -8.36
N GLY A 43 3.03 -4.70 -8.93
CA GLY A 43 4.26 -3.93 -9.13
C GLY A 43 5.51 -4.62 -8.60
N VAL A 44 6.60 -3.85 -8.55
CA VAL A 44 7.90 -4.31 -8.08
C VAL A 44 8.07 -3.99 -6.60
N TRP A 45 8.64 -4.94 -5.89
CA TRP A 45 8.95 -4.87 -4.47
C TRP A 45 10.40 -5.25 -4.22
N THR A 46 11.01 -4.62 -3.22
CA THR A 46 12.34 -4.96 -2.74
C THR A 46 12.21 -5.88 -1.53
N VAL A 47 12.77 -7.08 -1.62
CA VAL A 47 12.79 -8.07 -0.53
C VAL A 47 14.15 -8.04 0.15
N LYS A 48 14.16 -8.04 1.49
CA LYS A 48 15.35 -8.26 2.30
C LYS A 48 15.10 -9.42 3.24
N LEU A 49 16.07 -10.33 3.34
CA LEU A 49 16.17 -11.27 4.43
C LEU A 49 17.22 -10.75 5.42
N ASP A 50 16.92 -10.77 6.72
CA ASP A 50 17.80 -10.17 7.74
C ASP A 50 19.22 -10.76 7.73
N SER A 51 19.37 -12.01 7.27
CA SER A 51 20.64 -12.73 7.19
C SER A 51 21.43 -12.52 5.91
N ALA A 52 20.84 -11.97 4.84
CA ALA A 52 21.41 -12.09 3.49
C ALA A 52 22.17 -10.86 3.00
N GLY A 53 21.98 -9.66 3.58
CA GLY A 53 22.58 -8.38 3.12
C GLY A 53 22.28 -7.97 1.67
N THR A 54 21.70 -8.88 0.88
CA THR A 54 21.42 -8.76 -0.55
C THR A 54 19.93 -8.52 -0.73
N HIS A 55 19.58 -7.56 -1.58
CA HIS A 55 18.19 -7.30 -1.93
C HIS A 55 17.76 -8.22 -3.06
N TRP A 56 16.59 -8.84 -2.91
CA TRP A 56 15.92 -9.55 -3.99
C TRP A 56 14.81 -8.66 -4.57
N SER A 57 14.38 -8.96 -5.79
CA SER A 57 13.26 -8.27 -6.42
C SER A 57 12.06 -9.20 -6.49
N LEU A 58 10.87 -8.71 -6.14
CA LEU A 58 9.62 -9.43 -6.27
C LEU A 58 8.68 -8.64 -7.19
N GLN A 59 8.28 -9.23 -8.31
CA GLN A 59 7.25 -8.67 -9.19
C GLN A 59 5.93 -9.40 -8.95
N LEU A 60 4.87 -8.66 -8.64
CA LEU A 60 3.51 -9.20 -8.46
C LEU A 60 2.57 -8.64 -9.51
N GLY A 61 1.63 -9.47 -9.95
CA GLY A 61 0.55 -9.15 -10.89
C GLY A 61 -0.65 -10.09 -10.68
N PRO A 62 -1.69 -9.99 -11.52
CA PRO A 62 -2.90 -10.78 -11.36
C PRO A 62 -2.60 -12.28 -11.60
N HIS A 63 -3.20 -13.16 -10.79
CA HIS A 63 -3.20 -14.59 -11.09
C HIS A 63 -4.19 -14.89 -12.23
N PRO A 64 -3.77 -15.58 -13.32
CA PRO A 64 -4.61 -15.77 -14.51
C PRO A 64 -5.85 -16.64 -14.25
N GLU A 65 -5.79 -17.52 -13.26
CA GLU A 65 -6.83 -18.52 -12.97
C GLU A 65 -7.56 -18.31 -11.63
N HIS A 66 -7.06 -17.42 -10.77
CA HIS A 66 -7.57 -17.24 -9.40
C HIS A 66 -7.78 -15.75 -9.11
N GLN A 67 -9.02 -15.29 -9.23
CA GLN A 67 -9.37 -13.90 -8.93
C GLN A 67 -9.12 -13.60 -7.46
N GLY A 68 -8.53 -12.44 -7.16
CA GLY A 68 -8.12 -12.08 -5.80
C GLY A 68 -6.78 -12.68 -5.38
N SER A 69 -6.16 -13.56 -6.17
CA SER A 69 -4.80 -14.03 -5.94
C SER A 69 -3.80 -13.32 -6.86
N LEU A 70 -2.54 -13.36 -6.44
CA LEU A 70 -1.41 -12.78 -7.16
C LEU A 70 -0.54 -13.87 -7.73
N ARG A 71 0.08 -13.59 -8.89
CA ARG A 71 1.16 -14.38 -9.46
C ARG A 71 2.36 -13.48 -9.71
N GLY A 72 3.56 -14.04 -9.61
CA GLY A 72 4.76 -13.24 -9.74
C GLY A 72 6.03 -14.01 -10.01
N GLU A 73 7.13 -13.28 -9.93
CA GLU A 73 8.49 -13.81 -9.96
C GLU A 73 9.33 -13.18 -8.85
N LEU A 74 10.03 -14.02 -8.09
CA LEU A 74 11.10 -13.63 -7.17
C LEU A 74 12.45 -13.78 -7.86
N THR A 75 13.18 -12.69 -8.00
CA THR A 75 14.53 -12.64 -8.59
C THR A 75 15.60 -12.57 -7.50
N GLN A 76 16.46 -13.59 -7.43
CA GLN A 76 17.63 -13.67 -6.56
C GLN A 76 18.90 -13.73 -7.42
N GLY A 77 19.54 -12.58 -7.66
CA GLY A 77 20.69 -12.51 -8.57
C GLY A 77 20.30 -12.94 -9.98
N ALA A 78 20.88 -14.03 -10.48
CA ALA A 78 20.54 -14.61 -11.77
C ALA A 78 19.36 -15.62 -11.72
N LEU A 79 18.91 -16.01 -10.52
CA LEU A 79 17.85 -16.99 -10.31
C LEU A 79 16.49 -16.31 -10.31
N ARG A 80 15.49 -17.02 -10.86
CA ARG A 80 14.10 -16.55 -11.01
C ARG A 80 13.17 -17.65 -10.57
N TYR A 81 12.29 -17.36 -9.63
CA TYR A 81 11.37 -18.33 -9.04
C TYR A 81 9.93 -17.85 -9.21
N PRO A 82 9.04 -18.65 -9.81
CA PRO A 82 7.61 -18.34 -9.81
C PRO A 82 7.08 -18.29 -8.38
N VAL A 83 6.16 -17.36 -8.14
CA VAL A 83 5.45 -17.24 -6.88
C VAL A 83 3.95 -17.08 -7.07
N VAL A 84 3.18 -17.51 -6.07
CA VAL A 84 1.76 -17.19 -5.89
C VAL A 84 1.61 -16.52 -4.53
N ALA A 85 0.75 -15.51 -4.41
CA ALA A 85 0.55 -14.82 -3.15
C ALA A 85 -0.92 -14.41 -2.95
N ASP A 86 -1.34 -14.33 -1.70
CA ASP A 86 -2.66 -13.86 -1.29
C ASP A 86 -2.55 -12.75 -0.24
N LEU A 87 -3.57 -11.89 -0.21
CA LEU A 87 -3.77 -10.90 0.83
C LEU A 87 -5.21 -11.01 1.35
N ASP A 88 -5.36 -11.36 2.63
CA ASP A 88 -6.65 -11.34 3.33
C ASP A 88 -6.58 -10.45 4.57
N GLY A 89 -7.20 -9.28 4.51
CA GLY A 89 -7.01 -8.24 5.51
C GLY A 89 -5.55 -7.79 5.58
N ARG A 90 -4.86 -8.16 6.66
CA ARG A 90 -3.40 -7.95 6.81
C ARG A 90 -2.58 -9.21 6.53
N ASP A 91 -3.26 -10.35 6.49
CA ASP A 91 -2.85 -11.70 6.14
C ASP A 91 -2.07 -11.78 4.83
N PHE A 92 -0.73 -11.77 4.81
CA PHE A 92 0.02 -12.00 3.57
C PHE A 92 0.64 -13.40 3.55
N THR A 93 0.32 -14.15 2.50
CA THR A 93 0.95 -15.44 2.20
C THR A 93 1.62 -15.39 0.84
N LEU A 94 2.79 -16.03 0.71
CA LEU A 94 3.44 -16.24 -0.57
C LEU A 94 4.08 -17.62 -0.62
N GLU A 95 3.85 -18.32 -1.73
CA GLU A 95 4.43 -19.63 -2.03
C GLU A 95 5.47 -19.46 -3.14
N GLU A 96 6.71 -19.80 -2.84
CA GLU A 96 7.85 -19.79 -3.76
C GLU A 96 8.07 -21.20 -4.31
N SER A 97 8.22 -21.32 -5.63
CA SER A 97 8.53 -22.60 -6.27
C SER A 97 9.83 -22.52 -7.08
N HIS A 98 10.65 -23.57 -7.02
CA HIS A 98 11.90 -23.66 -7.79
C HIS A 98 11.74 -24.47 -9.09
N ASP A 99 10.71 -25.30 -9.18
CA ASP A 99 10.39 -26.16 -10.33
C ASP A 99 9.04 -25.84 -10.96
N GLY A 100 8.29 -24.87 -10.42
CA GLY A 100 6.96 -24.49 -10.85
C GLY A 100 5.85 -25.46 -10.43
N GLN A 101 6.17 -26.50 -9.65
CA GLN A 101 5.23 -27.55 -9.25
C GLN A 101 5.15 -27.72 -7.74
N ARG A 102 6.26 -27.55 -7.02
CA ARG A 102 6.37 -27.77 -5.58
C ARG A 102 6.70 -26.48 -4.86
N ILE A 103 6.17 -26.36 -3.65
CA ILE A 103 6.51 -25.27 -2.73
C ILE A 103 7.93 -25.51 -2.20
N ALA A 104 8.85 -24.64 -2.59
CA ALA A 104 10.22 -24.59 -2.08
C ALA A 104 10.30 -23.80 -0.76
N ALA A 105 9.50 -22.74 -0.64
CA ALA A 105 9.35 -21.98 0.59
C ALA A 105 7.95 -21.35 0.71
N THR A 106 7.46 -21.25 1.95
CA THR A 106 6.25 -20.52 2.31
C THR A 106 6.64 -19.28 3.10
N TRP A 107 6.06 -18.14 2.75
CA TRP A 107 6.31 -16.86 3.38
C TRP A 107 5.01 -16.42 4.05
N LEU A 108 5.07 -16.20 5.36
CA LEU A 108 3.92 -15.75 6.14
C LEU A 108 4.28 -14.41 6.76
N GLY A 109 3.46 -13.39 6.52
CA GLY A 109 3.71 -12.07 7.06
C GLY A 109 2.46 -11.22 7.14
N GLU A 110 2.66 -9.99 7.60
CA GLU A 110 1.59 -9.00 7.73
C GLU A 110 1.88 -7.78 6.88
N MET A 111 0.86 -7.31 6.19
CA MET A 111 0.85 -6.02 5.50
C MET A 111 0.84 -4.86 6.51
N GLN A 112 1.67 -3.86 6.24
CA GLN A 112 1.82 -2.65 7.02
C GLN A 112 1.83 -1.42 6.11
N VAL A 113 1.17 -0.36 6.56
CA VAL A 113 1.21 0.96 5.91
C VAL A 113 1.63 1.98 6.95
N GLN A 114 2.78 2.63 6.73
CA GLN A 114 3.31 3.67 7.61
C GLN A 114 3.71 4.88 6.77
N HIS A 115 3.10 6.05 7.00
CA HIS A 115 3.38 7.26 6.20
C HIS A 115 3.28 7.03 4.69
N CYS A 116 2.27 6.26 4.27
CA CYS A 116 2.05 5.79 2.89
C CYS A 116 3.14 4.85 2.33
N ASP A 117 4.16 4.49 3.12
CA ASP A 117 5.11 3.45 2.77
C ASP A 117 4.50 2.08 3.08
N TRP A 118 4.52 1.20 2.10
CA TRP A 118 3.90 -0.13 2.17
C TRP A 118 4.98 -1.19 2.36
N SER A 119 4.81 -2.04 3.37
CA SER A 119 5.73 -3.13 3.64
C SER A 119 5.02 -4.37 4.15
N ILE A 120 5.61 -5.53 3.89
CA ILE A 120 5.21 -6.81 4.45
C ILE A 120 6.37 -7.31 5.29
N THR A 121 6.09 -7.71 6.53
CA THR A 121 7.10 -8.27 7.44
C THR A 121 6.66 -9.62 7.94
N GLY A 122 7.58 -10.57 8.05
CA GLY A 122 7.24 -11.89 8.54
C GLY A 122 8.38 -12.88 8.42
N GLU A 123 8.02 -14.15 8.29
CA GLU A 123 8.94 -15.28 8.30
C GLU A 123 8.84 -16.11 7.02
N ARG A 124 10.00 -16.42 6.46
CA ARG A 124 10.15 -17.34 5.33
C ARG A 124 10.56 -18.71 5.84
N GLN A 125 9.75 -19.72 5.52
CA GLN A 125 9.95 -21.11 5.91
C GLN A 125 10.32 -21.94 4.69
N MET A 126 11.47 -22.59 4.72
CA MET A 126 11.88 -23.51 3.66
C MET A 126 11.11 -24.83 3.81
N GLY A 127 10.90 -25.56 2.71
CA GLY A 127 10.30 -26.90 2.75
C GLY A 127 11.09 -27.96 3.56
N ASP A 128 12.30 -27.62 4.03
CA ASP A 128 13.08 -28.41 4.98
C ASP A 128 12.86 -27.87 6.40
N ALA A 129 12.03 -28.57 7.18
CA ALA A 129 11.64 -28.19 8.53
C ALA A 129 12.79 -28.09 9.55
N LYS A 130 14.01 -28.53 9.19
CA LYS A 130 15.20 -28.39 10.06
C LYS A 130 15.82 -27.00 9.99
N ARG A 131 15.53 -26.23 8.94
CA ARG A 131 16.04 -24.85 8.82
C ARG A 131 15.13 -23.90 9.62
N PRO A 132 15.71 -23.03 10.47
CA PRO A 132 14.91 -22.05 11.18
C PRO A 132 14.24 -21.10 10.17
N PRO A 133 13.04 -20.59 10.50
CA PRO A 133 12.42 -19.51 9.73
C PRO A 133 13.37 -18.31 9.59
N GLN A 134 13.29 -17.66 8.42
CA GLN A 134 14.11 -16.51 8.09
C GLN A 134 13.25 -15.24 8.11
N PRO A 135 13.55 -14.27 8.99
CA PRO A 135 12.84 -13.01 8.99
C PRO A 135 13.05 -12.26 7.68
N PHE A 136 11.97 -11.62 7.21
CA PHE A 136 12.01 -10.83 5.99
C PHE A 136 11.29 -9.50 6.14
N VAL A 137 11.69 -8.57 5.27
CA VAL A 137 10.91 -7.37 4.96
C VAL A 137 10.81 -7.19 3.45
N ILE A 138 9.59 -7.07 2.95
CA ILE A 138 9.28 -6.71 1.56
C ILE A 138 8.80 -5.26 1.56
N ARG A 139 9.39 -4.39 0.75
CA ARG A 139 8.99 -2.97 0.63
C ARG A 139 8.54 -2.66 -0.78
N SER A 140 7.45 -1.92 -0.91
CA SER A 140 6.95 -1.51 -2.23
C SER A 140 7.93 -0.52 -2.86
N ASN A 141 8.17 -0.65 -4.17
CA ASN A 141 8.96 0.32 -4.92
C ASN A 141 8.08 1.41 -5.55
N ARG A 142 6.82 1.55 -5.10
CA ARG A 142 5.90 2.59 -5.54
C ARG A 142 6.52 3.97 -5.30
N LEU A 143 6.43 4.84 -6.31
CA LEU A 143 6.78 6.25 -6.18
C LEU A 143 5.68 6.97 -5.37
N ARG A 144 6.10 7.78 -4.40
CA ARG A 144 5.21 8.63 -3.58
C ARG A 144 4.69 9.81 -4.38
#